data_AF-A0A6N8INJ7-F1
#
_entry.id   AF-A0A6N8INJ7-F1
#
_cell.length_a   1.000
_cell.length_b   1.000
_cell.length_c   1.000
_cell.angle_alpha   90.00
_cell.angle_beta   90.00
_cell.angle_gamma   90.00
#
_symmetry.space_group_name_H-M   'P 1'
#
loop_
_entity.id
_entity.type
_entity.pdbx_description
1 polymer ?
#
loop_
_entity_poly.entity_id
_entity_poly.type
_entity_poly.pdbx_seq_one_letter_code
_entity_poly.pdbx_strand_id
1 'polypeptide(L)'
;MRYTREEYANMQAVQRRVARAEADYARFRAAYLEIAQNEPDHEVALAMIGADMNRAHAYLQALIGLPPTPFEKQPSVVVMREARRLADEKNR
;
A
#
# COMPACT_ATOMS: atom_id res chain seq x y z
N MET A 1 -15.55 29.61 11.20
CA MET A 1 -15.96 29.50 9.79
C MET A 1 -17.00 28.40 9.66
N ARG A 2 -18.08 28.61 8.92
CA ARG A 2 -19.11 27.59 8.64
C ARG A 2 -18.95 27.20 7.18
N TYR A 3 -18.51 25.97 6.91
CA TYR A 3 -18.36 25.49 5.54
C TYR A 3 -19.71 25.49 4.82
N THR A 4 -19.71 25.79 3.53
CA THR A 4 -20.88 25.66 2.66
C THR A 4 -21.25 24.17 2.52
N ARG A 5 -22.50 23.89 2.13
CA ARG A 5 -22.96 22.51 1.89
C ARG A 5 -22.10 21.81 0.82
N GLU A 6 -21.64 22.55 -0.18
CA GLU A 6 -20.77 22.07 -1.26
C GLU A 6 -19.36 21.75 -0.74
N GLU A 7 -18.79 22.62 0.10
CA GLU A 7 -17.49 22.37 0.76
C GLU A 7 -17.53 21.12 1.65
N TYR A 8 -18.60 20.93 2.42
CA TYR A 8 -18.81 19.70 3.21
C TYR A 8 -18.90 18.45 2.34
N ALA A 9 -19.65 18.51 1.22
CA ALA A 9 -19.79 17.38 0.30
C ALA A 9 -18.44 17.01 -0.35
N ASN A 10 -17.66 18.02 -0.73
CA ASN A 10 -16.32 17.85 -1.27
C ASN A 10 -15.36 17.23 -0.24
N MET A 11 -15.38 17.72 1.01
CA MET A 11 -14.56 17.16 2.08
C MET A 11 -14.88 15.68 2.35
N GLN A 12 -16.17 15.32 2.43
CA GLN A 12 -16.57 13.92 2.59
C GLN A 12 -16.18 13.06 1.39
N ALA A 13 -16.26 13.59 0.17
CA ALA A 13 -15.83 12.88 -1.04
C ALA A 13 -14.33 12.59 -1.03
N VAL A 14 -13.50 13.55 -0.59
CA VAL A 14 -12.05 13.36 -0.41
C VAL A 14 -11.78 12.30 0.65
N GLN A 15 -12.43 12.38 1.81
CA GLN A 15 -12.28 11.38 2.88
C GLN A 15 -12.62 9.96 2.40
N ARG A 16 -13.71 9.79 1.64
CA ARG A 16 -14.07 8.49 1.05
C ARG A 16 -13.03 7.97 0.07
N ARG A 17 -12.40 8.85 -0.72
CA ARG A 17 -11.33 8.47 -1.66
C ARG A 17 -10.09 8.01 -0.92
N VAL A 18 -9.69 8.73 0.14
CA VAL A 18 -8.55 8.35 0.99
C VAL A 18 -8.81 6.99 1.65
N ALA A 19 -9.96 6.81 2.31
CA ALA A 19 -10.30 5.54 2.96
C ALA A 19 -10.29 4.35 2.00
N ARG A 20 -10.75 4.56 0.76
CA ARG A 20 -10.69 3.53 -0.29
C ARG A 20 -9.26 3.22 -0.70
N ALA A 21 -8.43 4.24 -0.93
CA ALA A 21 -7.03 4.05 -1.31
C ALA A 21 -6.22 3.34 -0.20
N GLU A 22 -6.50 3.64 1.07
CA GLU A 22 -5.91 2.94 2.22
C GLU A 22 -6.32 1.47 2.25
N ALA A 23 -7.60 1.17 2.04
CA ALA A 23 -8.11 -0.20 1.99
C ALA A 23 -7.50 -1.01 0.83
N ASP A 24 -7.36 -0.39 -0.35
CA ASP A 24 -6.75 -1.02 -1.52
C ASP A 24 -5.26 -1.32 -1.24
N TYR A 25 -4.50 -0.37 -0.69
CA TYR A 25 -3.11 -0.59 -0.29
C TYR A 25 -2.97 -1.71 0.76
N ALA A 26 -3.80 -1.70 1.80
CA ALA A 26 -3.79 -2.72 2.84
C ALA A 26 -4.09 -4.12 2.28
N ARG A 27 -5.02 -4.23 1.33
CA ARG A 27 -5.36 -5.48 0.64
C ARG A 27 -4.17 -6.03 -0.15
N PHE A 28 -3.50 -5.20 -0.95
CA PHE A 28 -2.33 -5.64 -1.70
C PHE A 28 -1.16 -6.01 -0.79
N ARG A 29 -0.96 -5.27 0.32
CA ARG A 29 0.06 -5.60 1.31
C ARG A 29 -0.19 -6.96 1.97
N ALA A 30 -1.43 -7.25 2.34
CA ALA A 30 -1.79 -8.54 2.92
C ALA A 30 -1.53 -9.70 1.95
N ALA A 31 -2.00 -9.57 0.69
CA ALA A 31 -1.78 -10.57 -0.34
C ALA A 31 -0.28 -10.79 -0.63
N TYR A 32 0.51 -9.71 -0.69
CA TYR A 32 1.96 -9.81 -0.89
C TYR A 32 2.64 -10.58 0.24
N LEU A 33 2.26 -10.30 1.50
CA LEU A 33 2.81 -10.97 2.67
C LEU A 33 2.44 -12.45 2.72
N GLU A 34 1.20 -12.79 2.38
CA GLU A 34 0.74 -14.18 2.33
C GLU A 34 1.56 -15.00 1.33
N ILE A 35 1.76 -14.48 0.11
CA ILE A 35 2.59 -15.14 -0.91
C ILE A 35 4.04 -15.21 -0.44
N ALA A 36 4.59 -14.12 0.10
CA ALA A 36 5.98 -14.10 0.54
C ALA A 36 6.28 -15.08 1.69
N GLN A 37 5.28 -15.40 2.51
CA GLN A 37 5.41 -16.34 3.62
C GLN A 37 5.20 -17.80 3.21
N ASN A 38 4.22 -18.06 2.35
CA ASN A 38 3.81 -19.42 2.00
C ASN A 38 4.48 -19.93 0.73
N GLU A 39 4.75 -19.04 -0.23
CA GLU A 39 5.26 -19.35 -1.57
C GLU A 39 6.35 -18.32 -1.98
N PRO A 40 7.46 -18.21 -1.23
CA PRO A 40 8.49 -17.18 -1.46
C PRO A 40 9.16 -17.27 -2.83
N ASP A 41 9.16 -18.47 -3.45
CA ASP A 41 9.74 -18.72 -4.77
C ASP A 41 8.75 -18.40 -5.91
N HIS A 42 7.52 -17.99 -5.60
CA HIS A 42 6.52 -17.60 -6.60
C HIS A 42 6.77 -16.16 -7.10
N GLU A 43 7.95 -15.94 -7.70
CA GLU A 43 8.49 -14.63 -8.10
C GLU A 43 7.53 -13.77 -8.92
N VAL A 44 6.79 -14.39 -9.86
CA VAL A 44 5.84 -13.68 -10.74
C VAL A 44 4.68 -13.09 -9.94
N ALA A 45 4.13 -13.84 -8.99
CA ALA A 45 3.00 -13.38 -8.17
C ALA A 45 3.45 -12.25 -7.23
N LEU A 46 4.65 -12.39 -6.63
CA LEU A 46 5.27 -11.32 -5.85
C LEU A 46 5.51 -10.06 -6.69
N ALA A 47 6.01 -10.19 -7.92
CA ALA A 47 6.23 -9.05 -8.80
C ALA A 47 4.91 -8.33 -9.17
N MET A 48 3.87 -9.11 -9.52
CA MET A 48 2.56 -8.56 -9.90
C MET A 48 1.88 -7.83 -8.74
N ILE A 49 1.72 -8.51 -7.59
CA ILE A 49 1.09 -7.91 -6.41
C ILE A 49 1.94 -6.76 -5.87
N GLY A 50 3.26 -6.89 -5.94
CA GLY A 50 4.18 -5.82 -5.55
C GLY A 50 4.01 -4.56 -6.39
N ALA A 51 3.84 -4.70 -7.71
CA ALA A 51 3.57 -3.57 -8.60
C ALA A 51 2.21 -2.91 -8.30
N ASP A 52 1.17 -3.70 -8.03
CA ASP A 52 -0.16 -3.19 -7.64
C ASP A 52 -0.12 -2.46 -6.30
N MET A 53 0.58 -3.01 -5.31
CA MET A 53 0.80 -2.36 -4.03
C MET A 53 1.53 -1.02 -4.18
N ASN A 54 2.58 -0.97 -5.00
CA ASN A 54 3.33 0.26 -5.27
C ASN A 54 2.42 1.31 -5.93
N ARG A 55 1.57 0.91 -6.88
CA ARG A 55 0.60 1.81 -7.53
C ARG A 55 -0.45 2.34 -6.55
N ALA A 56 -0.99 1.48 -5.70
CA ALA A 56 -1.96 1.88 -4.67
C ALA A 56 -1.34 2.87 -3.66
N HIS A 57 -0.09 2.63 -3.25
CA HIS A 57 0.64 3.54 -2.37
C HIS A 57 0.88 4.90 -3.00
N ALA A 58 1.34 4.95 -4.26
CA ALA A 58 1.54 6.20 -4.98
C ALA A 58 0.23 6.99 -5.15
N TYR A 59 -0.89 6.29 -5.39
CA TYR A 59 -2.21 6.91 -5.45
C TYR A 59 -2.63 7.50 -4.09
N LEU A 60 -2.43 6.77 -3.00
CA LEU A 60 -2.69 7.25 -1.65
C LEU A 60 -1.86 8.51 -1.32
N GLN A 61 -0.57 8.50 -1.63
CA GLN A 61 0.32 9.66 -1.44
C GLN A 61 -0.18 10.90 -2.19
N ALA A 62 -0.58 10.72 -3.45
CA ALA A 62 -1.12 11.81 -4.25
C ALA A 62 -2.41 12.39 -3.65
N LEU A 63 -3.28 11.55 -3.06
CA LEU A 63 -4.51 12.01 -2.41
C LEU A 63 -4.27 12.83 -1.14
N ILE A 64 -3.22 12.51 -0.37
CA ILE A 64 -2.89 13.23 0.87
C ILE A 64 -1.90 14.38 0.66
N GLY A 65 -1.53 14.66 -0.59
CA GLY A 65 -0.65 15.78 -0.95
C GLY A 65 0.83 15.54 -0.64
N LEU A 66 1.24 14.28 -0.43
CA LEU A 66 2.65 13.94 -0.33
C LEU A 66 3.24 13.83 -1.75
N PRO A 67 4.39 14.45 -2.03
CA PRO A 67 5.04 14.31 -3.33
C PRO A 67 5.43 12.84 -3.54
N PRO A 68 5.29 12.30 -4.77
CA PRO A 68 5.84 10.99 -5.08
C PRO A 68 7.35 11.05 -4.89
N THR A 69 7.85 10.47 -3.81
CA THR A 69 9.29 10.45 -3.54
C THR A 69 9.92 9.38 -4.45
N PRO A 70 10.86 9.74 -5.35
CA PRO A 70 11.41 8.80 -6.33
C PRO A 70 12.17 7.61 -5.72
N PHE A 71 12.43 7.65 -4.40
CA PHE A 71 13.22 6.68 -3.65
C PHE A 71 12.56 6.16 -2.38
N GLU A 72 11.27 6.41 -2.15
CA GLU A 72 10.56 5.58 -1.16
C GLU A 72 10.51 4.18 -1.72
N LYS A 73 11.43 3.36 -1.20
CA LYS A 73 11.60 1.94 -1.46
C LYS A 73 10.24 1.37 -1.81
N GLN A 74 10.07 1.00 -3.08
CA GLN A 74 8.91 0.27 -3.59
C GLN A 74 8.34 -0.56 -2.43
N PRO A 75 7.15 -0.26 -1.88
CA PRO A 75 6.67 -0.90 -0.65
C PRO A 75 6.85 -2.41 -0.67
N SER A 76 6.75 -3.03 -1.85
CA SER A 76 7.08 -4.43 -2.11
C SER A 76 8.48 -4.83 -1.67
N VAL A 77 9.51 -4.07 -1.98
CA VAL A 77 10.91 -4.31 -1.56
C VAL A 77 11.08 -4.20 -0.04
N VAL A 78 10.38 -3.27 0.62
CA VAL A 78 10.44 -3.15 2.09
C VAL A 78 9.74 -4.33 2.75
N VAL A 79 8.53 -4.63 2.29
CA VAL A 79 7.70 -5.72 2.81
C VAL A 79 8.37 -7.07 2.54
N MET A 80 9.04 -7.27 1.41
CA MET A 80 9.81 -8.49 1.12
C MET A 80 10.95 -8.70 2.11
N ARG A 81 11.70 -7.62 2.44
CA ARG A 81 12.79 -7.69 3.42
C ARG A 81 12.26 -7.98 4.82
N GLU A 82 11.12 -7.41 5.18
CA GLU A 82 10.44 -7.68 6.45
C GLU A 82 9.96 -9.13 6.51
N ALA A 83 9.31 -9.63 5.45
CA ALA A 83 8.84 -11.01 5.36
C ALA A 83 10.00 -12.02 5.49
N ARG A 84 11.13 -11.78 4.80
CA ARG A 84 12.33 -12.61 4.92
C ARG A 84 12.90 -12.62 6.34
N ARG A 85 13.00 -11.45 6.98
CA ARG A 85 13.47 -11.35 8.37
C ARG A 85 12.58 -12.15 9.32
N LEU A 86 11.26 -12.03 9.19
CA LEU A 86 10.31 -12.76 10.03
C LEU A 86 10.40 -14.28 9.82
N ALA A 87 10.65 -14.73 8.58
CA ALA A 87 10.88 -16.14 8.29
C ALA A 87 12.18 -16.65 8.93
N ASP A 88 13.26 -15.87 8.89
CA ASP A 88 14.54 -16.21 9.53
C ASP A 88 14.43 -16.27 11.07
N GLU A 89 13.64 -15.37 11.68
CA GLU A 89 13.37 -15.37 13.12
C GLU A 89 12.55 -16.58 13.57
N LYS A 90 11.58 -17.04 12.75
CA LYS A 90 10.75 -18.22 13.05
C LYS A 90 11.52 -19.54 12.97
N ASN A 91 12.60 -19.58 12.19
CA ASN A 91 13.42 -20.77 11.97
C ASN A 91 14.61 -20.92 12.94
N ARG A 92 14.77 -19.99 13.89
CA ARG A 92 15.76 -20.06 14.98
C ARG A 92 15.14 -20.59 16.27
#